data_AF-A0A202EDZ5-F1
#
_entry.id   AF-A0A202EDZ5-F1
#
_cell.length_a   1.000
_cell.length_b   1.000
_cell.length_c   1.000
_cell.angle_alpha   90.00
_cell.angle_beta   90.00
_cell.angle_gamma   90.00
#
_symmetry.space_group_name_H-M   'P 1'
#
loop_
_entity.id
_entity.type
_entity.pdbx_description
1 polymer ?
#
loop_
_entity_poly.entity_id
_entity_poly.type
_entity_poly.pdbx_seq_one_letter_code
_entity_poly.pdbx_strand_id
1 'polypeptide(L)'
;MTGDLEEVLLAVFWWDESGLVGTITEPIGGVDGERTVTVSSVFSEQQFAYGPIITGVEGFTTVGPSVPGTGDISRPNPDLEAYIDAVREEHAGIELEEPFPDAG
;
A
#
# COMPACT_ATOMS: atom_id res chain seq x y z
N MET A 1 -11.40 4.81 -5.40
CA MET A 1 -11.73 5.54 -4.16
C MET A 1 -12.77 6.59 -4.48
N THR A 2 -13.72 6.82 -3.58
CA THR A 2 -14.84 7.74 -3.79
C THR A 2 -15.04 8.59 -2.53
N GLY A 3 -15.12 9.91 -2.67
CA GLY A 3 -15.24 10.85 -1.55
C GLY A 3 -14.83 12.27 -1.92
N ASP A 4 -14.79 13.13 -0.91
CA ASP A 4 -14.24 14.48 -0.96
C ASP A 4 -13.09 14.52 0.05
N LEU A 5 -11.86 14.44 -0.44
CA LEU A 5 -10.63 14.28 0.35
C LEU A 5 -9.59 15.27 -0.14
N GLU A 6 -8.97 15.99 0.79
CA GLU A 6 -7.90 16.94 0.49
C GLU A 6 -6.59 16.22 0.14
N GLU A 7 -6.33 15.07 0.78
CA GLU A 7 -5.15 14.25 0.54
C GLU A 7 -5.46 12.77 0.84
N VAL A 8 -4.73 11.89 0.17
CA VAL A 8 -4.78 10.44 0.39
C VAL A 8 -3.36 9.91 0.49
N LEU A 9 -3.08 9.12 1.53
CA LEU A 9 -1.87 8.31 1.62
C LEU A 9 -2.17 6.90 1.12
N LEU A 10 -1.34 6.40 0.21
CA LEU A 10 -1.39 5.01 -0.27
C LEU A 10 -0.19 4.25 0.31
N ALA A 11 -0.48 3.19 1.05
CA ALA A 11 0.54 2.34 1.65
C ALA A 11 0.64 1.02 0.86
N VAL A 12 1.87 0.63 0.53
CA VAL A 12 2.17 -0.64 -0.13
C VAL A 12 3.39 -1.30 0.50
N PHE A 13 3.51 -2.61 0.31
CA PHE A 13 4.74 -3.33 0.58
C PHE A 13 5.08 -4.26 -0.59
N TRP A 14 6.32 -4.74 -0.61
CA TRP A 14 6.82 -5.70 -1.58
C TRP A 14 7.99 -6.48 -0.96
N TRP A 15 8.44 -7.53 -1.64
CA TRP A 15 9.75 -8.13 -1.37
C TRP A 15 10.74 -7.75 -2.46
N ASP A 16 11.96 -7.41 -2.07
CA ASP A 16 13.07 -7.18 -2.99
C ASP A 16 13.61 -8.50 -3.57
N GLU A 17 14.60 -8.43 -4.46
CA GLU A 17 15.20 -9.61 -5.10
C GLU A 17 15.85 -10.59 -4.11
N SER A 18 16.16 -10.15 -2.89
CA SER A 18 16.71 -10.99 -1.82
C SER A 18 15.63 -11.57 -0.91
N GLY A 19 14.35 -11.30 -1.18
CA GLY A 19 13.23 -11.74 -0.36
C GLY A 19 13.02 -10.91 0.91
N LEU A 20 13.63 -9.72 1.01
CA LEU A 20 13.46 -8.82 2.16
C LEU A 20 12.28 -7.88 1.94
N VAL A 21 11.57 -7.56 3.03
CA VAL A 21 10.36 -6.73 2.97
C VAL A 21 10.73 -5.24 2.84
N GLY A 22 10.21 -4.62 1.79
CA GLY A 22 10.18 -3.18 1.61
C GLY A 22 8.78 -2.63 1.84
N THR A 23 8.68 -1.45 2.47
CA THR A 23 7.41 -0.73 2.63
C THR A 23 7.56 0.71 2.16
N ILE A 24 6.49 1.27 1.62
CA ILE A 24 6.44 2.69 1.25
C ILE A 24 5.03 3.22 1.43
N THR A 25 4.92 4.47 1.88
CA THR A 25 3.65 5.20 1.98
C THR A 25 3.87 6.58 1.42
N GLU A 26 3.10 6.94 0.39
CA GLU A 26 3.23 8.23 -0.29
C GLU A 26 1.87 8.93 -0.40
N PRO A 27 1.85 10.28 -0.34
CA PRO A 27 0.68 11.05 -0.72
C PRO A 27 0.42 10.95 -2.22
N ILE A 28 -0.84 10.76 -2.58
CA ILE A 28 -1.26 10.59 -3.98
C ILE A 28 -2.12 11.76 -4.48
N GLY A 29 -2.34 12.78 -3.65
CA GLY A 29 -3.21 13.92 -3.88
C GLY A 29 -4.67 13.64 -3.50
N GLY A 30 -5.46 14.71 -3.44
CA GLY A 30 -6.89 14.67 -3.12
C GLY A 30 -7.78 13.92 -4.11
N VAL A 31 -9.05 13.81 -3.72
CA VAL A 31 -10.14 13.16 -4.46
C VAL A 31 -11.36 14.06 -4.40
N ASP A 32 -11.88 14.45 -5.55
CA ASP A 32 -13.21 15.09 -5.69
C ASP A 32 -14.11 14.13 -6.48
N GLY A 33 -15.04 13.49 -5.78
CA GLY A 33 -15.94 12.49 -6.36
C GLY A 33 -15.31 11.11 -6.42
N GLU A 34 -14.86 10.65 -7.59
CA GLU A 34 -14.28 9.32 -7.77
C GLU A 34 -12.92 9.39 -8.46
N ARG A 35 -11.97 8.61 -7.94
CA ARG A 35 -10.64 8.47 -8.51
C ARG A 35 -10.19 7.01 -8.48
N THR A 36 -9.61 6.57 -9.59
CA THR A 36 -8.91 5.29 -9.68
C THR A 36 -7.43 5.56 -9.91
N VAL A 37 -6.59 4.88 -9.14
CA VAL A 37 -5.14 4.92 -9.27
C VAL A 37 -4.61 3.49 -9.35
N THR A 38 -3.48 3.31 -10.03
CA THR A 38 -2.73 2.06 -9.99
C THR A 38 -1.42 2.28 -9.24
N VAL A 39 -0.90 1.25 -8.59
CA VAL A 39 0.39 1.35 -7.87
C VAL A 39 1.50 1.81 -8.83
N SER A 40 1.50 1.29 -10.06
CA SER A 40 2.46 1.71 -11.11
C SER A 40 2.37 3.18 -11.51
N SER A 41 1.20 3.82 -11.37
CA SER A 41 1.03 5.25 -11.65
C SER A 41 1.53 6.14 -10.50
N VAL A 42 1.45 5.64 -9.27
CA VAL A 42 1.85 6.36 -8.06
C VAL A 42 3.35 6.24 -7.80
N PHE A 43 3.88 5.02 -7.93
CA PHE A 43 5.29 4.71 -7.66
C PHE A 43 6.02 4.39 -8.95
N SER A 44 5.96 5.29 -9.93
CA SER A 44 6.47 5.05 -11.29
C SER A 44 7.99 4.86 -11.38
N GLU A 45 8.73 5.37 -10.38
CA GLU A 45 10.18 5.22 -10.28
C GLU A 45 10.60 3.95 -9.53
N GLN A 46 9.65 3.27 -8.86
CA GLN A 46 9.93 2.08 -8.07
C GLN A 46 9.80 0.82 -8.93
N GLN A 47 10.84 -0.01 -8.90
CA GLN A 47 10.78 -1.38 -9.40
C GLN A 47 10.48 -2.30 -8.22
N PHE A 48 9.37 -3.03 -8.32
CA PHE A 48 8.94 -4.02 -7.35
C PHE A 48 9.33 -5.39 -7.87
N ALA A 49 10.14 -6.14 -7.12
CA ALA A 49 10.57 -7.48 -7.54
C ALA A 49 9.44 -8.49 -7.34
N TYR A 50 8.88 -8.58 -6.12
CA TYR A 50 7.75 -9.45 -5.81
C TYR A 50 6.64 -8.65 -5.12
N GLY A 51 5.48 -8.53 -5.78
CA GLY A 51 4.43 -7.57 -5.45
C GLY A 51 4.27 -6.52 -6.56
N PRO A 52 3.88 -5.26 -6.25
CA PRO A 52 3.56 -4.70 -4.94
C PRO A 52 2.16 -5.07 -4.45
N ILE A 53 1.96 -5.07 -3.13
CA ILE A 53 0.66 -5.31 -2.49
C ILE A 53 0.24 -4.05 -1.73
N ILE A 54 -0.98 -3.57 -2.01
CA ILE A 54 -1.59 -2.46 -1.26
C ILE A 54 -1.96 -2.95 0.14
N THR A 55 -1.46 -2.30 1.18
CA THR A 55 -1.79 -2.61 2.57
C THR A 55 -3.00 -1.81 3.05
N GLY A 56 -3.19 -0.61 2.52
CA GLY A 56 -4.32 0.23 2.83
C GLY A 56 -4.22 1.63 2.27
N VAL A 57 -5.24 2.42 2.56
CA VAL A 57 -5.30 3.84 2.24
C VAL A 57 -5.74 4.64 3.46
N GLU A 58 -5.20 5.84 3.60
CA GLU A 58 -5.66 6.82 4.57
C GLU A 58 -6.12 8.09 3.85
N GLY A 59 -7.29 8.60 4.21
CA GLY A 59 -7.87 9.82 3.66
C GLY A 59 -7.90 10.95 4.68
N PHE A 60 -7.61 12.15 4.21
CA PHE A 60 -7.59 13.39 4.99
C PHE A 60 -8.63 14.34 4.42
N THR A 61 -9.54 14.81 5.27
CA THR A 61 -10.64 15.72 4.90
C THR A 61 -10.31 17.19 5.15
N THR A 62 -9.19 17.46 5.82
CA THR A 62 -8.76 18.82 6.15
C THR A 62 -7.39 19.12 5.58
N VAL A 63 -7.20 20.35 5.10
CA VAL A 63 -5.90 20.85 4.62
C VAL A 63 -4.88 20.86 5.76
N GLY A 64 -3.74 20.23 5.55
CA GLY A 64 -2.67 20.14 6.55
C GLY A 64 -1.61 19.10 6.19
N PRO A 65 -0.63 18.85 7.07
CA PRO A 65 0.31 17.76 6.88
C PRO A 65 -0.40 16.41 7.01
N SER A 66 -0.19 15.56 6.02
CA SER A 66 -0.69 14.18 6.01
C SER A 66 0.39 13.26 6.57
N VAL A 67 0.15 12.73 7.76
CA VAL A 67 1.07 11.84 8.46
C VAL A 67 0.47 10.44 8.50
N PRO A 68 1.21 9.39 8.08
CA PRO A 68 0.74 8.02 8.19
C PRO A 68 0.25 7.69 9.62
N GLY A 69 -0.90 7.03 9.72
CA GLY A 69 -1.55 6.66 10.97
C GLY A 69 -2.45 7.76 11.57
N THR A 70 -2.56 8.92 10.93
CA THR A 70 -3.38 10.04 11.43
C THR A 70 -4.52 10.44 10.50
N GLY A 71 -4.81 9.64 9.48
CA GLY A 71 -5.94 9.91 8.56
C GLY A 71 -7.29 9.95 9.28
N ASP A 72 -8.18 10.83 8.83
CA ASP A 72 -9.58 10.89 9.27
C ASP A 72 -10.33 9.59 8.93
N ILE A 73 -9.93 8.98 7.81
CA ILE A 73 -10.45 7.73 7.31
C ILE A 73 -9.26 6.80 7.10
N SER A 74 -9.31 5.60 7.66
CA SER A 74 -8.34 4.53 7.37
C SER A 74 -9.07 3.31 6.85
N ARG A 75 -8.59 2.76 5.74
CA ARG A 75 -9.13 1.55 5.11
C ARG A 75 -7.99 0.57 4.83
N PRO A 76 -7.83 -0.49 5.63
CA PRO A 76 -6.92 -1.58 5.30
C PRO A 76 -7.44 -2.35 4.08
N ASN A 77 -6.53 -3.02 3.36
CA ASN A 77 -6.90 -3.94 2.30
C ASN A 77 -7.58 -5.18 2.90
N PRO A 78 -8.87 -5.44 2.61
CA PRO A 78 -9.59 -6.58 3.19
C PRO A 78 -9.06 -7.93 2.69
N ASP A 79 -8.38 -7.95 1.54
CA ASP A 79 -7.89 -9.16 0.87
C ASP A 79 -6.35 -9.28 1.00
N LEU A 80 -5.75 -8.57 1.97
CA LEU A 80 -4.29 -8.48 2.15
C LEU A 80 -3.62 -9.87 2.21
N GLU A 81 -4.12 -10.75 3.08
CA GLU A 81 -3.60 -12.11 3.24
C GLU A 81 -3.68 -12.92 1.94
N ALA A 82 -4.79 -12.80 1.21
CA ALA A 82 -4.96 -13.51 -0.06
C ALA A 82 -3.95 -13.05 -1.12
N TYR A 83 -3.61 -11.75 -1.14
CA TYR A 83 -2.57 -11.23 -2.03
C TYR A 83 -1.16 -11.64 -1.59
N ILE A 84 -0.89 -11.72 -0.28
CA ILE A 84 0.37 -12.26 0.27
C ILE A 84 0.56 -13.70 -0.19
N ASP A 85 -0.45 -14.54 0.04
CA ASP A 85 -0.44 -15.96 -0.33
C ASP A 85 -0.24 -16.14 -1.83
N ALA A 86 -0.91 -15.33 -2.66
CA ALA A 86 -0.77 -15.39 -4.12
C ALA A 86 0.67 -15.11 -4.59
N VAL A 87 1.33 -14.07 -4.04
CA VAL A 87 2.73 -13.75 -4.37
C VAL A 87 3.66 -14.86 -3.88
N ARG A 88 3.43 -15.39 -2.67
CA ARG A 88 4.22 -16.50 -2.13
C ARG A 88 4.08 -17.78 -2.95
N GLU A 89 2.87 -18.10 -3.41
CA GLU A 89 2.62 -19.26 -4.27
C GLU A 89 3.31 -19.10 -5.63
N GLU A 90 3.20 -17.92 -6.25
CA GLU A 90 3.87 -17.60 -7.52
C GLU A 90 5.40 -17.73 -7.40
N HIS A 91 5.96 -17.39 -6.24
CA HIS A 91 7.39 -17.35 -5.97
C HIS A 91 7.87 -18.40 -4.97
N ALA A 92 7.22 -19.56 -4.88
CA ALA A 92 7.49 -20.61 -3.88
C ALA A 92 8.93 -21.18 -3.89
N GLY A 93 9.75 -20.85 -4.90
CA GLY A 93 11.17 -21.21 -4.97
C GLY A 93 12.12 -20.22 -4.27
N ILE A 94 11.60 -19.15 -3.69
CA ILE A 94 12.35 -18.08 -3.02
C ILE A 94 11.89 -17.99 -1.57
N GLU A 95 12.82 -17.76 -0.65
CA GLU A 95 12.50 -17.48 0.75
C GLU A 95 12.08 -16.01 0.88
N LEU A 96 10.79 -15.77 1.14
CA LEU A 96 10.24 -14.42 1.33
C LEU A 96 10.00 -14.18 2.82
N GLU A 97 10.58 -13.11 3.37
CA GLU A 97 10.41 -12.69 4.76
C GLU A 97 8.91 -12.50 5.12
N GLU A 98 8.56 -12.63 6.40
CA GLU A 98 7.19 -12.32 6.84
C GLU A 98 6.96 -10.79 6.78
N PRO A 99 5.95 -10.30 6.03
CA PRO A 99 5.77 -8.87 5.79
C PRO A 99 5.29 -8.10 7.02
N PHE A 100 4.64 -8.80 7.95
CA PHE A 100 4.20 -8.22 9.22
C PHE A 100 4.62 -9.16 10.35
N PRO A 101 5.32 -8.68 11.38
CA PRO A 101 5.59 -9.52 12.56
C PRO A 101 4.26 -9.94 13.18
N ASP A 102 4.14 -11.21 13.57
CA ASP A 102 3.01 -11.69 14.36
C ASP A 102 2.80 -10.73 15.53
N ALA A 103 1.57 -10.24 15.69
CA ALA A 103 1.20 -9.44 16.86
C ALA A 103 1.36 -10.31 18.11
N GLY A 104 2.49 -10.16 18.79
CA GLY A 104 2.81 -10.85 20.04
C GLY A 104 1.89 -10.46 21.20
#